data_AF-A0A3M7Q6R8-F1
#
_entry.id   AF-A0A3M7Q6R8-F1
#
_cell.length_a   1.000
_cell.length_b   1.000
_cell.length_c   1.000
_cell.angle_alpha   90.00
_cell.angle_beta   90.00
_cell.angle_gamma   90.00
#
_symmetry.space_group_name_H-M   'P 1'
#
loop_
_entity.id
_entity.type
_entity.pdbx_description
1 polymer ?
#
loop_
_entity_poly.entity_id
_entity_poly.type
_entity_poly.pdbx_seq_one_letter_code
_entity_poly.pdbx_strand_id
1 'polypeptide(L)'
;MAKKRLKSNRHKKLKAVDPFYSGERKILLDKALIRANEAPKDDDENFIPSKLREYMELNEKLKHKKKELKTKNNLIDDKKKKIKGRKNLEKKALEDLVKNIPDDKGADIPLRKLDKLNRLENESDVAYLDRIEQKVQSVIQRSQYETQFDVKLETKGDKIEIKKEKKMSEKKRKRLQKLREKLKNIKLSKKMEKENKDGFKKNVVKFGDVVDHPPELTAFPKLKKRQISSKQLTIPENVKTKSGVTEKDRNE
;
A
#
# COMPACT_ATOMS: atom_id res chain seq x y z
N MET A 1 -0.42 24.43 -60.47
CA MET A 1 -0.01 23.18 -61.15
C MET A 1 1.25 23.45 -61.97
N ALA A 2 2.38 22.82 -61.66
CA ALA A 2 3.63 23.06 -62.38
C ALA A 2 3.68 22.23 -63.69
N LYS A 3 3.86 22.88 -64.84
CA LYS A 3 4.03 22.22 -66.14
C LYS A 3 5.45 21.61 -66.23
N LYS A 4 5.56 20.29 -66.39
CA LYS A 4 6.83 19.59 -66.65
C LYS A 4 7.38 19.97 -68.03
N ARG A 5 8.66 20.35 -68.11
CA ARG A 5 9.38 20.55 -69.39
C ARG A 5 9.70 19.19 -70.03
N LEU A 6 9.47 19.06 -71.33
CA LEU A 6 9.83 17.86 -72.13
C LEU A 6 11.35 17.80 -72.33
N LYS A 7 11.95 16.63 -72.09
CA LYS A 7 13.38 16.39 -72.35
C LYS A 7 13.61 16.21 -73.86
N SER A 8 14.56 16.94 -74.43
CA SER A 8 14.92 16.79 -75.85
C SER A 8 15.76 15.53 -76.07
N ASN A 9 15.29 14.65 -76.97
CA ASN A 9 16.00 13.44 -77.43
C ASN A 9 17.18 13.77 -78.38
N ARG A 10 18.03 14.74 -78.03
CA ARG A 10 19.08 15.31 -78.91
C ARG A 10 20.50 14.79 -78.68
N HIS A 11 20.66 13.59 -78.13
CA HIS A 11 21.98 12.93 -78.09
C HIS A 11 21.89 11.48 -78.58
N LYS A 12 21.61 11.30 -79.88
CA LYS A 12 22.05 10.07 -80.55
C LYS A 12 23.53 10.28 -80.88
N LYS A 13 24.42 9.62 -80.13
CA LYS A 13 25.85 9.60 -80.44
C LYS A 13 26.00 8.99 -81.84
N LEU A 14 26.42 9.78 -82.82
CA LEU A 14 26.82 9.26 -84.12
C LEU A 14 28.02 8.33 -83.87
N LYS A 15 27.84 7.02 -84.09
CA LYS A 15 29.00 6.14 -84.14
C LYS A 15 29.69 6.44 -85.45
N ALA A 16 30.93 6.95 -85.38
CA ALA A 16 31.77 7.06 -86.55
C ALA A 16 31.96 5.65 -87.11
N VAL A 17 31.24 5.34 -88.19
CA VAL A 17 31.47 4.15 -88.98
C VAL A 17 32.44 4.60 -90.06
N ASP A 18 33.63 4.02 -90.06
CA ASP A 18 34.63 4.27 -91.10
C ASP A 18 34.03 3.85 -92.46
N PRO A 19 33.80 4.78 -93.40
CA PRO A 19 33.14 4.48 -94.66
C PRO A 19 33.98 3.58 -95.59
N PHE A 20 35.27 3.38 -95.29
CA PHE A 20 36.17 2.54 -96.08
C PHE A 20 36.30 1.11 -95.55
N TYR A 21 35.64 0.76 -94.44
CA TYR A 21 35.73 -0.58 -93.87
C TYR A 21 34.65 -1.52 -94.44
N SER A 22 35.03 -2.39 -95.38
CA SER A 22 34.18 -3.46 -95.91
C SER A 22 34.74 -4.84 -95.54
N GLY A 23 34.23 -5.43 -94.45
CA GLY A 23 34.58 -6.79 -94.04
C GLY A 23 34.03 -7.16 -92.65
N GLU A 24 34.00 -8.45 -92.34
CA GLU A 24 33.74 -8.93 -90.99
C GLU A 24 34.85 -8.41 -90.07
N ARG A 25 34.47 -7.75 -88.97
CA ARG A 25 35.43 -7.27 -87.96
C ARG A 25 36.18 -8.45 -87.36
N LYS A 26 37.36 -8.77 -87.92
CA LYS A 26 38.30 -9.69 -87.28
C LYS A 26 38.85 -8.98 -86.06
N ILE A 27 38.19 -9.19 -84.93
CA ILE A 27 38.74 -8.87 -83.63
C ILE A 27 39.90 -9.86 -83.42
N LEU A 28 41.09 -9.52 -83.93
CA LEU A 28 42.34 -10.14 -83.53
C LEU A 28 42.67 -9.66 -82.11
N LEU A 29 41.83 -10.01 -81.14
CA LEU A 29 42.23 -9.95 -79.75
C LEU A 29 43.11 -11.17 -79.52
N ASP A 30 44.42 -10.95 -79.45
CA ASP A 30 45.34 -11.94 -78.93
C ASP A 30 44.74 -12.52 -77.65
N LYS A 31 44.65 -13.86 -77.57
CA LYS A 31 44.09 -14.54 -76.39
C LYS A 31 44.80 -14.15 -75.09
N ALA A 32 46.04 -13.64 -75.19
CA ALA A 32 46.80 -13.06 -74.10
C ALA A 32 46.21 -11.72 -73.58
N LEU A 33 45.67 -10.87 -74.47
CA LEU A 33 45.01 -9.61 -74.08
C LEU A 33 43.68 -9.84 -73.35
N ILE A 34 42.98 -10.93 -73.68
CA ILE A 34 41.73 -11.33 -73.02
C ILE A 34 42.02 -11.79 -71.58
N ARG A 35 43.15 -12.46 -71.34
CA ARG A 35 43.61 -12.87 -70.00
C ARG A 35 44.19 -11.74 -69.16
N ALA A 36 44.53 -10.60 -69.75
CA ALA A 36 45.07 -9.45 -69.01
C ALA A 36 44.05 -8.78 -68.08
N ASN A 37 42.76 -9.06 -68.26
CA ASN A 37 41.66 -8.57 -67.42
C ASN A 37 41.02 -9.68 -66.55
N GLU A 38 41.65 -10.86 -66.45
CA GLU A 38 41.22 -11.86 -65.47
C GLU A 38 41.69 -11.43 -64.08
N ALA A 39 40.84 -11.64 -63.06
CA ALA A 39 41.26 -11.46 -61.68
C ALA A 39 42.42 -12.44 -61.38
N PRO A 40 43.43 -12.03 -60.60
CA PRO A 40 44.49 -12.92 -60.14
C PRO A 40 43.90 -14.18 -59.49
N LYS A 41 44.55 -15.34 -59.69
CA LYS A 41 44.00 -16.62 -59.26
C LYS A 41 44.24 -16.90 -57.78
N ASP A 42 45.36 -16.41 -57.25
CA ASP A 42 45.76 -16.62 -55.86
C ASP A 42 46.05 -15.28 -55.17
N ASP A 43 45.60 -15.13 -53.92
CA ASP A 43 45.87 -13.93 -53.10
C ASP A 43 47.38 -13.75 -52.82
N ASP A 44 48.15 -14.84 -52.85
CA ASP A 44 49.59 -14.89 -52.59
C ASP A 44 50.48 -14.55 -53.82
N GLU A 45 49.91 -14.49 -55.03
CA GLU A 45 50.64 -14.00 -56.23
C GLU A 45 50.84 -12.48 -56.20
N ASN A 46 50.10 -11.77 -55.35
CA ASN A 46 50.33 -10.36 -55.08
C ASN A 46 51.59 -10.24 -54.20
N PHE A 47 52.75 -10.03 -54.83
CA PHE A 47 53.98 -9.61 -54.15
C PHE A 47 53.74 -8.25 -53.47
N ILE A 48 53.20 -8.25 -52.26
CA ILE A 48 53.15 -7.08 -51.40
C ILE A 48 54.58 -6.85 -50.91
N PRO A 49 55.19 -5.69 -51.18
CA PRO A 49 56.53 -5.38 -50.68
C PRO A 49 56.59 -5.55 -49.15
N SER A 50 57.67 -6.16 -48.64
CA SER A 50 57.81 -6.51 -47.22
C SER A 50 57.52 -5.35 -46.27
N LYS A 51 58.00 -4.15 -46.60
CA LYS A 51 57.74 -2.92 -45.83
C LYS A 51 56.25 -2.56 -45.74
N LEU A 52 55.49 -2.80 -46.82
CA LEU A 52 54.06 -2.54 -46.83
C LEU A 52 53.30 -3.59 -46.01
N ARG A 53 53.74 -4.86 -46.07
CA ARG A 53 53.20 -5.94 -45.22
C ARG A 53 53.39 -5.64 -43.74
N GLU A 54 54.60 -5.22 -43.33
CA GLU A 54 54.86 -4.81 -41.95
C GLU A 54 53.98 -3.63 -41.52
N TYR A 55 53.79 -2.64 -42.39
CA TYR A 55 52.93 -1.49 -42.10
C TYR A 55 51.44 -1.90 -41.96
N MET A 56 50.97 -2.84 -42.76
CA MET A 56 49.62 -3.39 -42.64
C MET A 56 49.44 -4.14 -41.31
N GLU A 57 50.37 -5.01 -40.96
CA GLU A 57 50.35 -5.75 -39.68
C GLU A 57 50.38 -4.82 -38.46
N LEU A 58 51.19 -3.75 -38.51
CA LEU A 58 51.22 -2.74 -37.45
C LEU A 58 49.88 -1.99 -37.33
N ASN A 59 49.27 -1.63 -38.44
CA ASN A 59 47.96 -0.98 -38.45
C ASN A 59 46.84 -1.88 -37.93
N GLU A 60 46.88 -3.17 -38.24
CA GLU A 60 45.95 -4.15 -37.70
C GLU A 60 46.12 -4.28 -36.18
N LYS A 61 47.35 -4.45 -35.70
CA LYS A 61 47.65 -4.49 -34.25
C LYS A 61 47.14 -3.23 -33.53
N LEU A 62 47.29 -2.04 -34.12
CA LEU A 62 46.74 -0.80 -33.57
C LEU A 62 45.21 -0.76 -33.57
N LYS A 63 44.55 -1.27 -34.62
CA LYS A 63 43.08 -1.39 -34.67
C LYS A 63 42.56 -2.34 -33.59
N HIS A 64 43.21 -3.48 -33.38
CA HIS A 64 42.86 -4.44 -32.32
C HIS A 64 43.03 -3.82 -30.93
N LYS A 65 44.16 -3.16 -30.66
CA LYS A 65 44.41 -2.46 -29.38
C LYS A 65 43.37 -1.38 -29.09
N LYS A 66 42.96 -0.60 -30.10
CA LYS A 66 41.87 0.40 -29.95
C LYS A 66 40.52 -0.25 -29.64
N LYS A 67 40.21 -1.42 -30.22
CA LYS A 67 38.97 -2.16 -29.91
C LYS A 67 38.97 -2.69 -28.48
N GLU A 68 40.09 -3.24 -28.00
CA GLU A 68 40.23 -3.72 -26.62
C GLU A 68 40.12 -2.60 -25.57
N LEU A 69 40.69 -1.42 -25.85
CA LEU A 69 40.56 -0.27 -24.96
C LEU A 69 39.11 0.23 -24.88
N LYS A 70 38.39 0.22 -26.01
CA LYS A 70 36.96 0.59 -26.03
C LYS A 70 36.10 -0.40 -25.23
N THR A 71 36.33 -1.71 -25.37
CA THR A 71 35.57 -2.71 -24.59
C THR A 71 35.84 -2.59 -23.09
N LYS A 72 37.09 -2.37 -22.67
CA LYS A 72 37.44 -2.13 -21.26
C LYS A 72 36.76 -0.88 -20.69
N ASN A 73 36.76 0.23 -21.45
CA ASN A 73 36.11 1.47 -21.01
C ASN A 73 34.58 1.32 -20.89
N ASN A 74 33.93 0.64 -21.84
CA ASN A 74 32.50 0.35 -21.78
C ASN A 74 32.14 -0.49 -20.54
N LEU A 75 32.94 -1.50 -20.20
CA LEU A 75 32.74 -2.29 -18.98
C LEU A 75 32.85 -1.44 -17.70
N ILE A 76 33.77 -0.48 -17.66
CA ILE A 76 33.95 0.44 -16.52
C ILE A 76 32.73 1.37 -16.39
N ASP A 77 32.23 1.90 -17.50
CA ASP A 77 31.06 2.78 -17.52
C ASP A 77 29.78 2.04 -17.12
N ASP A 78 29.61 0.80 -17.53
CA ASP A 78 28.48 -0.05 -17.12
C ASP A 78 28.52 -0.37 -15.62
N LYS A 79 29.71 -0.64 -15.06
CA LYS A 79 29.89 -0.81 -13.61
C LYS A 79 29.53 0.48 -12.86
N LYS A 80 29.97 1.65 -13.33
CA LYS A 80 29.65 2.95 -12.72
C LYS A 80 28.15 3.26 -12.77
N LYS A 81 27.48 2.99 -13.90
CA LYS A 81 26.03 3.15 -14.04
C LYS A 81 25.26 2.25 -13.07
N LYS A 82 25.67 0.99 -12.91
CA LYS A 82 25.05 0.05 -11.95
C LYS A 82 25.20 0.54 -10.50
N ILE A 83 26.38 1.04 -10.11
CA ILE A 83 26.62 1.60 -8.77
C ILE A 83 25.75 2.84 -8.53
N LYS A 84 25.65 3.74 -9.52
CA LYS A 84 24.82 4.96 -9.42
C LYS A 84 23.33 4.61 -9.32
N GLY A 85 22.87 3.60 -10.06
CA GLY A 85 21.50 3.08 -9.97
C GLY A 85 21.16 2.54 -8.57
N ARG A 86 22.06 1.75 -7.97
CA ARG A 86 21.88 1.25 -6.58
C ARG A 86 21.78 2.37 -5.56
N LYS A 87 22.68 3.37 -5.63
CA LYS A 87 22.64 4.53 -4.72
C LYS A 87 21.34 5.34 -4.84
N ASN A 88 20.80 5.47 -6.05
CA ASN A 88 19.53 6.16 -6.26
C ASN A 88 18.34 5.37 -5.70
N LEU A 89 18.36 4.03 -5.83
CA LEU A 89 17.35 3.16 -5.22
C LEU A 89 17.39 3.22 -3.69
N GLU A 90 18.59 3.18 -3.09
CA GLU A 90 18.77 3.34 -1.64
C GLU A 90 18.25 4.70 -1.14
N LYS A 91 18.58 5.79 -1.83
CA LYS A 91 18.06 7.13 -1.49
C LYS A 91 16.54 7.20 -1.56
N LYS A 92 15.95 6.62 -2.60
CA LYS A 92 14.49 6.58 -2.76
C LYS A 92 13.82 5.75 -1.65
N ALA A 93 14.39 4.59 -1.33
CA ALA A 93 13.91 3.76 -0.22
C ALA A 93 13.99 4.50 1.12
N LEU A 94 15.05 5.29 1.35
CA LEU A 94 15.19 6.11 2.54
C LEU A 94 14.16 7.25 2.59
N GLU A 95 13.92 7.93 1.47
CA GLU A 95 12.87 8.95 1.35
C GLU A 95 11.47 8.37 1.60
N ASP A 96 11.18 7.18 1.06
CA ASP A 96 9.92 6.49 1.28
C ASP A 96 9.77 6.07 2.75
N LEU A 97 10.85 5.70 3.44
CA LEU A 97 10.84 5.40 4.87
C LEU A 97 10.55 6.65 5.72
N VAL A 98 11.16 7.79 5.38
CA VAL A 98 10.95 9.07 6.09
C VAL A 98 9.55 9.63 5.85
N LYS A 99 8.98 9.47 4.65
CA LYS A 99 7.59 9.87 4.35
C LYS A 99 6.56 8.98 5.03
N ASN A 100 6.92 7.72 5.31
CA ASN A 100 6.09 6.76 6.02
C ASN A 100 6.46 6.66 7.51
N ILE A 101 7.04 7.71 8.11
CA ILE A 101 7.09 7.79 9.57
C ILE A 101 5.63 7.87 10.04
N PRO A 102 5.12 6.84 10.74
CA PRO A 102 3.75 6.88 11.22
C PRO A 102 3.61 8.06 12.18
N ASP A 103 2.53 8.84 12.04
CA ASP A 103 2.16 9.84 13.04
C ASP A 103 2.18 9.18 14.43
N ASP A 104 2.59 9.92 15.48
CA ASP A 104 2.66 9.42 16.87
C ASP A 104 1.36 8.77 17.38
N LYS A 105 0.25 8.99 16.67
CA LYS A 105 -1.07 8.42 16.94
C LYS A 105 -1.20 6.94 16.55
N GLY A 106 -0.24 6.39 15.80
CA GLY A 106 -0.27 5.00 15.33
C GLY A 106 -1.40 4.73 14.33
N ALA A 107 -1.44 3.52 13.77
CA ALA A 107 -2.52 3.13 12.86
C ALA A 107 -3.83 2.89 13.63
N ASP A 108 -4.88 3.67 13.33
CA ASP A 108 -6.24 3.50 13.87
C ASP A 108 -6.97 2.24 13.34
N ILE A 109 -6.31 1.45 12.49
CA ILE A 109 -6.90 0.25 11.90
C ILE A 109 -6.95 -0.85 12.96
N PRO A 110 -8.14 -1.38 13.31
CA PRO A 110 -8.23 -2.47 14.28
C PRO A 110 -7.60 -3.73 13.70
N LEU A 111 -6.37 -4.02 14.13
CA LEU A 111 -5.65 -5.21 13.70
C LEU A 111 -6.26 -6.48 14.29
N ARG A 112 -6.17 -7.56 13.52
CA ARG A 112 -6.54 -8.89 13.99
C ARG A 112 -5.56 -9.36 15.06
N LYS A 113 -6.04 -10.18 15.98
CA LYS A 113 -5.16 -10.86 16.94
C LYS A 113 -4.25 -11.82 16.19
N LEU A 114 -2.95 -11.70 16.46
CA LEU A 114 -1.94 -12.62 15.98
C LEU A 114 -1.93 -13.86 16.88
N ASP A 115 -1.84 -15.05 16.28
CA ASP A 115 -1.61 -16.27 17.04
C ASP A 115 -0.20 -16.25 17.66
N LYS A 116 -0.02 -16.93 18.80
CA LYS A 116 1.31 -16.99 19.44
C LYS A 116 2.25 -17.84 18.58
N LEU A 117 3.31 -17.23 18.06
CA LEU A 117 4.37 -17.95 17.34
C LEU A 117 5.53 -18.29 18.28
N ASN A 118 5.75 -19.58 18.51
CA ASN A 118 6.94 -20.08 19.19
C ASN A 118 8.00 -20.45 18.16
N ARG A 119 9.29 -20.28 18.49
CA ARG A 119 10.39 -20.75 17.66
C ARG A 119 10.35 -22.28 17.52
N LEU A 120 10.65 -22.80 16.34
CA LEU A 120 10.75 -24.24 16.11
C LEU A 120 12.10 -24.79 16.61
N GLU A 121 12.16 -26.09 16.92
CA GLU A 121 13.34 -26.74 17.52
C GLU A 121 14.64 -26.56 16.70
N ASN A 122 14.55 -26.56 15.37
CA ASN A 122 15.71 -26.46 14.45
C ASN A 122 15.75 -25.15 13.64
N GLU A 123 15.07 -24.10 14.10
CA GLU A 123 15.00 -22.82 13.39
C GLU A 123 16.09 -21.86 13.89
N SER A 124 16.77 -21.17 12.98
CA SER A 124 17.70 -20.10 13.35
C SER A 124 16.95 -18.85 13.83
N ASP A 125 17.59 -17.98 14.61
CA ASP A 125 16.95 -16.74 15.09
C ASP A 125 16.47 -15.87 13.93
N VAL A 126 17.28 -15.78 12.87
CA VAL A 126 16.95 -15.01 11.67
C VAL A 126 15.71 -15.59 10.99
N ALA A 127 15.67 -16.91 10.78
CA ALA A 127 14.51 -17.56 10.17
C ALA A 127 13.23 -17.38 11.01
N TYR A 128 13.34 -17.41 12.34
CA TYR A 128 12.22 -17.14 13.24
C TYR A 128 11.69 -15.72 13.10
N LEU A 129 12.59 -14.72 13.05
CA LEU A 129 12.21 -13.31 12.84
C LEU A 129 11.55 -13.10 11.48
N ASP A 130 12.12 -13.67 10.41
CA ASP A 130 11.54 -13.60 9.06
C ASP A 130 10.13 -14.19 9.03
N ARG A 131 9.92 -15.31 9.72
CA ARG A 131 8.59 -15.94 9.81
C ARG A 131 7.60 -15.09 10.60
N ILE A 132 8.04 -14.46 11.70
CA ILE A 132 7.22 -13.49 12.44
C ILE A 132 6.84 -12.34 11.51
N GLU A 133 7.80 -11.76 10.79
CA GLU A 133 7.57 -10.63 9.91
C GLU A 133 6.53 -10.98 8.83
N GLN A 134 6.70 -12.10 8.13
CA GLN A 134 5.74 -12.56 7.13
C GLN A 134 4.34 -12.75 7.72
N LYS A 135 4.24 -13.31 8.92
CA LYS A 135 2.95 -13.48 9.58
C LYS A 135 2.32 -12.13 9.94
N VAL A 136 3.08 -11.19 10.49
CA VAL A 136 2.63 -9.84 10.82
C VAL A 136 2.15 -9.12 9.56
N GLN A 137 2.93 -9.14 8.48
CA GLN A 137 2.56 -8.54 7.21
C GLN A 137 1.26 -9.14 6.66
N SER A 138 1.09 -10.46 6.69
CA SER A 138 -0.15 -11.11 6.25
C SER A 138 -1.38 -10.69 7.08
N VAL A 139 -1.21 -10.50 8.40
CA VAL A 139 -2.30 -10.04 9.29
C VAL A 139 -2.66 -8.59 9.02
N ILE A 140 -1.67 -7.73 8.81
CA ILE A 140 -1.87 -6.32 8.44
C ILE A 140 -2.64 -6.23 7.13
N GLN A 141 -2.18 -6.91 6.08
CA GLN A 141 -2.83 -6.93 4.78
C GLN A 141 -4.28 -7.42 4.88
N ARG A 142 -4.51 -8.51 5.62
CA ARG A 142 -5.84 -9.04 5.84
C ARG A 142 -6.76 -8.05 6.55
N SER A 143 -6.27 -7.38 7.59
CA SER A 143 -7.02 -6.35 8.33
C SER A 143 -7.35 -5.14 7.44
N GLN A 144 -6.41 -4.73 6.57
CA GLN A 144 -6.66 -3.69 5.57
C GLN A 144 -7.77 -4.08 4.61
N TYR A 145 -7.75 -5.30 4.06
CA TYR A 145 -8.81 -5.78 3.17
C TYR A 145 -10.16 -5.93 3.87
N GLU A 146 -10.19 -6.45 5.11
CA GLU A 146 -11.42 -6.54 5.90
C GLU A 146 -12.06 -5.16 6.10
N THR A 147 -11.23 -4.13 6.32
CA THR A 147 -11.67 -2.74 6.50
C THR A 147 -12.09 -2.08 5.18
N GLN A 148 -11.36 -2.33 4.09
CA GLN A 148 -11.66 -1.74 2.77
C GLN A 148 -12.97 -2.25 2.18
N PHE A 149 -13.28 -3.53 2.37
CA PHE A 149 -14.46 -4.17 1.78
C PHE A 149 -15.60 -4.40 2.77
N ASP A 150 -15.43 -4.03 4.05
CA ASP A 150 -16.37 -4.33 5.14
C ASP A 150 -16.74 -5.83 5.23
N VAL A 151 -15.75 -6.70 5.02
CA VAL A 151 -15.92 -8.16 5.05
C VAL A 151 -15.07 -8.77 6.15
N LYS A 152 -15.55 -9.86 6.77
CA LYS A 152 -14.73 -10.69 7.66
C LYS A 152 -14.19 -11.90 6.92
N LEU A 153 -12.87 -12.00 6.80
CA LEU A 153 -12.19 -13.08 6.11
C LEU A 153 -11.85 -14.18 7.11
N GLU A 154 -12.25 -15.42 6.88
CA GLU A 154 -11.80 -16.59 7.67
C GLU A 154 -10.97 -17.54 6.81
N THR A 155 -9.95 -18.15 7.42
CA THR A 155 -9.09 -19.13 6.75
C THR A 155 -9.53 -20.49 7.27
N LYS A 156 -10.06 -21.32 6.38
CA LYS A 156 -10.39 -22.72 6.66
C LYS A 156 -9.51 -23.58 5.78
N GLY A 157 -8.46 -24.16 6.38
CA GLY A 157 -7.39 -24.81 5.62
C GLY A 157 -6.74 -23.82 4.65
N ASP A 158 -6.58 -24.25 3.39
CA ASP A 158 -5.89 -23.48 2.35
C ASP A 158 -6.76 -22.45 1.63
N LYS A 159 -8.06 -22.36 1.99
CA LYS A 159 -9.01 -21.45 1.33
C LYS A 159 -9.40 -20.29 2.25
N ILE A 160 -9.47 -19.10 1.67
CA ILE A 160 -9.99 -17.89 2.31
C ILE A 160 -11.48 -17.79 1.98
N GLU A 161 -12.32 -17.87 3.00
CA GLU A 161 -13.77 -17.75 2.88
C GLU A 161 -14.27 -16.44 3.49
N ILE A 162 -15.28 -15.85 2.86
CA ILE A 162 -16.00 -14.71 3.41
C ILE A 162 -16.97 -15.24 4.47
N LYS A 163 -16.74 -14.87 5.73
CA LYS A 163 -17.67 -15.21 6.80
C LYS A 163 -18.91 -14.35 6.66
N LYS A 164 -20.02 -14.98 6.25
CA LYS A 164 -21.34 -14.36 6.38
C LYS A 164 -21.64 -14.19 7.86
N GLU A 165 -21.71 -12.94 8.32
CA GLU A 165 -22.13 -12.67 9.69
C GLU A 165 -23.54 -13.21 9.90
N LYS A 166 -23.71 -14.07 10.91
CA LYS A 166 -25.06 -14.44 11.36
C LYS A 166 -25.75 -13.15 11.80
N LYS A 167 -26.79 -12.73 11.06
CA LYS A 167 -27.58 -11.56 11.41
C LYS A 167 -28.07 -11.73 12.84
N MET A 168 -27.65 -10.81 13.70
CA MET A 168 -28.06 -10.81 15.10
C MET A 168 -29.58 -10.67 15.15
N SER A 169 -30.25 -11.50 15.98
CA SER A 169 -31.69 -11.39 16.19
C SER A 169 -32.08 -9.95 16.53
N GLU A 170 -33.16 -9.45 15.93
CA GLU A 170 -33.64 -8.08 16.12
C GLU A 170 -33.83 -7.72 17.60
N LYS A 171 -34.29 -8.69 18.42
CA LYS A 171 -34.43 -8.50 19.87
C LYS A 171 -33.10 -8.16 20.53
N LYS A 172 -32.02 -8.84 20.13
CA LYS A 172 -30.66 -8.61 20.65
C LYS A 172 -30.11 -7.27 20.15
N ARG A 173 -30.37 -6.90 18.90
CA ARG A 173 -30.00 -5.58 18.34
C ARG A 173 -30.66 -4.43 19.10
N LYS A 174 -31.98 -4.51 19.34
CA LYS A 174 -32.73 -3.52 20.14
C LYS A 174 -32.20 -3.40 21.58
N ARG A 175 -31.87 -4.53 22.23
CA ARG A 175 -31.27 -4.51 23.58
C ARG A 175 -29.92 -3.79 23.60
N LEU A 176 -29.05 -4.06 22.61
CA LEU A 176 -27.74 -3.40 22.50
C LEU A 176 -27.86 -1.91 22.20
N GLN A 177 -28.82 -1.49 21.37
CA GLN A 177 -29.11 -0.07 21.12
C GLN A 177 -29.53 0.64 22.39
N LYS A 178 -30.51 0.10 23.13
CA LYS A 178 -30.92 0.65 24.44
C LYS A 178 -29.76 0.75 25.42
N LEU A 179 -28.85 -0.24 25.43
CA LEU A 179 -27.67 -0.22 26.30
C LEU A 179 -26.67 0.87 25.89
N ARG A 180 -26.43 1.05 24.58
CA ARG A 180 -25.61 2.14 24.05
C ARG A 180 -26.19 3.52 24.38
N GLU A 181 -27.50 3.70 24.23
CA GLU A 181 -28.21 4.95 24.59
C GLU A 181 -28.09 5.24 26.08
N LYS A 182 -28.34 4.24 26.94
CA LYS A 182 -28.14 4.39 28.39
C LYS A 182 -26.72 4.82 28.74
N LEU A 183 -25.70 4.20 28.14
CA LEU A 183 -24.30 4.57 28.38
C LEU A 183 -23.96 5.98 27.87
N LYS A 184 -24.51 6.40 26.73
CA LYS A 184 -24.35 7.77 26.23
C LYS A 184 -24.99 8.77 27.19
N ASN A 185 -26.20 8.49 27.67
CA ASN A 185 -26.91 9.35 28.61
C ASN A 185 -26.16 9.45 29.94
N ILE A 186 -25.59 8.35 30.44
CA ILE A 186 -24.74 8.36 31.65
C ILE A 186 -23.47 9.18 31.43
N LYS A 187 -22.84 9.10 30.26
CA LYS A 187 -21.66 9.92 29.95
C LYS A 187 -22.01 11.40 29.86
N LEU A 188 -23.14 11.73 29.23
CA LEU A 188 -23.64 13.10 29.15
C LEU A 188 -24.00 13.64 30.53
N SER A 189 -24.73 12.89 31.36
CA SER A 189 -25.07 13.31 32.71
C SER A 189 -23.82 13.53 33.57
N LYS A 190 -22.81 12.66 33.46
CA LYS A 190 -21.52 12.85 34.14
C LYS A 190 -20.76 14.08 33.66
N LYS A 191 -20.87 14.45 32.38
CA LYS A 191 -20.29 15.72 31.87
C LYS A 191 -21.03 16.92 32.46
N MET A 192 -22.36 16.92 32.41
CA MET A 192 -23.18 17.99 33.00
C MET A 192 -22.93 18.13 34.51
N GLU A 193 -22.80 17.03 35.24
CA GLU A 193 -22.46 17.06 36.68
C GLU A 193 -21.07 17.66 36.93
N LYS A 194 -20.08 17.36 36.08
CA LYS A 194 -18.73 17.96 36.19
C LYS A 194 -18.78 19.46 35.89
N GLU A 195 -19.43 19.86 34.80
CA GLU A 195 -19.60 21.26 34.42
C GLU A 195 -20.33 22.06 35.51
N ASN A 196 -21.39 21.50 36.11
CA ASN A 196 -22.09 22.11 37.24
C ASN A 196 -21.17 22.23 38.48
N LYS A 197 -20.43 21.17 38.84
CA LYS A 197 -19.48 21.20 39.96
C LYS A 197 -18.37 22.23 39.77
N ASP A 198 -17.89 22.40 38.54
CA ASP A 198 -16.87 23.41 38.23
C ASP A 198 -17.47 24.82 38.13
N GLY A 199 -18.75 24.96 37.78
CA GLY A 199 -19.51 26.20 37.87
C GLY A 199 -19.62 26.75 39.29
N PHE A 200 -19.85 25.88 40.29
CA PHE A 200 -19.87 26.28 41.71
C PHE A 200 -18.51 26.81 42.20
N LYS A 201 -17.39 26.41 41.59
CA LYS A 201 -16.05 26.90 41.97
C LYS A 201 -15.74 28.31 41.46
N LYS A 202 -16.56 28.86 40.57
CA LYS A 202 -16.35 30.21 39.98
C LYS A 202 -16.99 31.33 40.79
N ASN A 203 -17.93 31.01 41.68
CA ASN A 203 -18.53 32.01 42.57
C ASN A 203 -17.62 32.22 43.79
N VAL A 204 -16.50 32.90 43.57
CA VAL A 204 -15.72 33.50 44.65
C VAL A 204 -16.47 34.74 45.09
N VAL A 205 -17.42 34.58 46.02
CA VAL A 205 -18.04 35.72 46.70
C VAL A 205 -16.95 36.38 47.54
N LYS A 206 -16.68 37.66 47.30
CA LYS A 206 -15.69 38.39 48.09
C LYS A 206 -16.27 38.65 49.48
N PHE A 207 -15.43 38.54 50.50
CA PHE A 207 -15.85 38.77 51.88
C PHE A 207 -16.36 40.22 52.01
N GLY A 208 -17.66 40.39 52.29
CA GLY A 208 -18.32 41.70 52.36
C GLY A 208 -19.48 41.88 51.38
N ASP A 209 -19.62 41.03 50.35
CA ASP A 209 -20.81 41.02 49.50
C ASP A 209 -21.96 40.33 50.26
N VAL A 210 -22.99 41.10 50.63
CA VAL A 210 -24.19 40.59 51.28
C VAL A 210 -25.04 39.88 50.23
N VAL A 211 -25.38 38.63 50.50
CA VAL A 211 -26.29 37.84 49.66
C VAL A 211 -27.70 38.40 49.86
N ASP A 212 -28.19 39.23 48.93
CA ASP A 212 -29.49 39.92 49.01
C ASP A 212 -30.70 38.97 49.11
N HIS A 213 -30.53 37.69 48.75
CA HIS A 213 -31.59 36.70 48.85
C HIS A 213 -31.08 35.34 49.34
N PRO A 214 -31.59 34.81 50.46
CA PRO A 214 -31.22 33.46 50.89
C PRO A 214 -31.62 32.45 49.81
N PRO A 215 -30.85 31.36 49.63
CA PRO A 215 -31.19 30.34 48.64
C PRO A 215 -32.56 29.72 48.96
N GLU A 216 -33.44 29.67 47.96
CA GLU A 216 -34.73 29.01 48.09
C GLU A 216 -34.54 27.49 48.29
N LEU A 217 -34.92 27.00 49.47
CA LEU A 217 -34.87 25.58 49.81
C LEU A 217 -35.94 24.81 49.03
N THR A 218 -35.58 24.32 47.84
CA THR A 218 -36.43 23.42 47.02
C THR A 218 -36.36 21.95 47.44
N ALA A 219 -35.58 21.64 48.49
CA ALA A 219 -35.41 20.28 48.99
C ALA A 219 -36.61 19.85 49.84
N PHE A 220 -37.57 19.14 49.24
CA PHE A 220 -38.62 18.46 50.00
C PHE A 220 -38.01 17.35 50.89
N PRO A 221 -38.42 17.25 52.17
CA PRO A 221 -37.97 16.17 53.03
C PRO A 221 -38.38 14.82 52.43
N LYS A 222 -37.40 13.93 52.22
CA LYS A 222 -37.68 12.57 51.79
C LYS A 222 -38.42 11.86 52.92
N LEU A 223 -39.74 11.72 52.76
CA LEU A 223 -40.54 10.83 53.60
C LEU A 223 -39.97 9.42 53.44
N LYS A 224 -39.21 8.96 54.46
CA LYS A 224 -38.82 7.56 54.55
C LYS A 224 -40.11 6.76 54.61
N LYS A 225 -40.35 5.89 53.63
CA LYS A 225 -41.40 4.88 53.71
C LYS A 225 -41.11 4.07 54.97
N ARG A 226 -41.86 4.31 56.06
CA ARG A 226 -41.88 3.41 57.21
C ARG A 226 -42.23 2.05 56.63
N GLN A 227 -41.30 1.10 56.71
CA GLN A 227 -41.65 -0.29 56.52
C GLN A 227 -42.62 -0.61 57.64
N ILE A 228 -43.92 -0.66 57.30
CA ILE A 228 -44.93 -1.22 58.16
C ILE A 228 -44.54 -2.69 58.24
N SER A 229 -43.78 -3.05 59.27
CA SER A 229 -43.56 -4.45 59.60
C SER A 229 -44.93 -5.07 59.71
N SER A 230 -45.17 -6.15 58.97
CA SER A 230 -46.40 -6.94 58.98
C SER A 230 -46.58 -7.69 60.29
N LYS A 231 -46.50 -6.98 61.42
CA LYS A 231 -47.04 -7.47 62.68
C LYS A 231 -48.55 -7.35 62.53
N GLN A 232 -49.20 -8.49 62.34
CA GLN A 232 -50.64 -8.58 62.42
C GLN A 232 -51.06 -7.96 63.76
N LEU A 233 -51.83 -6.88 63.70
CA LEU A 233 -52.49 -6.31 64.85
C LEU A 233 -53.59 -7.30 65.24
N THR A 234 -53.26 -8.26 66.10
CA THR A 234 -54.27 -9.08 66.78
C THR A 234 -55.06 -8.15 67.68
N ILE A 235 -56.35 -7.99 67.38
CA ILE A 235 -57.27 -7.29 68.27
C ILE A 235 -57.40 -8.18 69.52
N PRO A 236 -57.26 -7.63 70.74
CA PRO A 236 -57.47 -8.43 71.93
C PRO A 236 -58.94 -8.88 71.98
N GLU A 237 -59.18 -10.18 72.19
CA GLU A 237 -60.50 -10.86 72.10
C GLU A 237 -61.64 -10.17 72.87
N ASN A 238 -61.32 -9.35 73.86
CA ASN A 238 -62.28 -8.74 74.77
C ASN A 238 -62.65 -7.28 74.42
N VAL A 239 -62.25 -6.75 73.27
CA VAL A 239 -62.63 -5.39 72.86
C VAL A 239 -63.99 -5.40 72.17
N LYS A 240 -65.02 -4.92 72.88
CA LYS A 240 -66.34 -4.66 72.30
C LYS A 240 -66.23 -3.63 71.18
N THR A 241 -66.59 -4.04 69.97
CA THR A 241 -66.69 -3.12 68.82
C THR A 241 -67.89 -2.19 69.02
N LYS A 242 -67.94 -1.05 68.28
CA LYS A 242 -69.06 -0.08 68.36
C LYS A 242 -70.44 -0.70 68.07
N SER A 243 -70.49 -1.89 67.46
CA SER A 243 -71.69 -2.68 67.22
C SER A 243 -72.03 -3.66 68.35
N GLY A 244 -71.30 -3.67 69.46
CA GLY A 244 -71.58 -4.49 70.65
C GLY A 244 -71.16 -5.97 70.54
N VAL A 245 -70.69 -6.42 69.38
CA VAL A 245 -70.33 -7.81 69.10
C VAL A 245 -68.83 -8.04 69.39
N THR A 246 -68.51 -9.12 70.11
CA THR A 246 -67.14 -9.55 70.39
C THR A 246 -66.64 -10.54 69.33
N GLU A 247 -65.32 -10.69 69.16
CA GLU A 247 -64.78 -11.62 68.15
C GLU A 247 -65.12 -13.10 68.42
N LYS A 248 -65.45 -13.45 69.66
CA LYS A 248 -65.96 -14.80 70.00
C LYS A 248 -67.31 -15.10 69.36
N ASP A 249 -68.17 -14.09 69.23
CA ASP A 249 -69.53 -14.25 68.69
C ASP A 249 -69.57 -14.40 67.16
N ARG A 250 -68.43 -14.22 66.47
CA ARG A 250 -68.34 -14.32 65.01
C ARG A 250 -67.94 -15.69 64.49
N ASN A 251 -67.49 -16.60 65.37
CA ASN A 251 -66.96 -17.91 65.01
C ASN A 251 -67.87 -19.08 65.44
N GLU A 252 -69.07 -18.79 65.93
CA GLU A 252 -70.19 -19.73 66.09
C GLU A 252 -71.24 -19.47 65.00
#